data_AF-A0A7Y8I2A7-F1
#
_entry.id   AF-A0A7Y8I2A7-F1
#
_cell.length_a   1.000
_cell.length_b   1.000
_cell.length_c   1.000
_cell.angle_alpha   90.00
_cell.angle_beta   90.00
_cell.angle_gamma   90.00
#
_symmetry.space_group_name_H-M   'P 1'
#
loop_
_entity.id
_entity.type
_entity.pdbx_description
1 polymer ?
#
loop_
_entity_poly.entity_id
_entity_poly.type
_entity_poly.pdbx_seq_one_letter_code
_entity_poly.pdbx_strand_id
1 'polypeptide(L)'
;YQRAKPYLATVPTDEGYPPEVAGGRTIGQAYGIINYKPDLSSLPFTNGEEVIDIRSPFVLVDGALSMTGDVSSVEIRTLAPKTKDASGPDRWSDWQQLASSSIELGRPRFNGSDVSIHGIYRFQLRIKSPSKPETLSLRLYFENGIMSIPPLFSGRNTLRFRLADASALSAPVTVLYNYDTAAGAKTARHTLRREDFHNGEAVFTLDAPGLTRCRSLSISY
;
A
#
# COMPACT_ATOMS: atom_id res chain seq x y z
N TYR A 1 1.98 -4.76 29.78
CA TYR A 1 2.62 -4.63 28.46
C TYR A 1 2.48 -3.18 27.98
N GLN A 2 3.45 -2.33 28.30
CA GLN A 2 3.58 -1.00 27.70
C GLN A 2 4.19 -1.17 26.30
N ARG A 3 3.45 -0.94 25.21
CA ARG A 3 4.01 -0.69 23.86
C ARG A 3 2.92 -0.29 22.86
N ALA A 4 2.51 0.97 22.97
CA ALA A 4 2.09 1.78 21.83
C ALA A 4 2.56 3.21 22.15
N LYS A 5 3.89 3.44 22.06
CA LYS A 5 4.39 4.82 22.07
C LYS A 5 4.11 5.39 20.68
N PRO A 6 3.45 6.55 20.56
CA PRO A 6 3.31 7.22 19.27
C PRO A 6 4.73 7.52 18.76
N TYR A 7 5.10 6.92 17.63
CA TYR A 7 6.31 7.32 16.93
C TYR A 7 5.94 8.54 16.09
N LEU A 8 6.49 9.69 16.43
CA LEU A 8 6.37 10.90 15.61
C LEU A 8 7.31 10.70 14.41
N ALA A 9 6.76 10.32 13.26
CA ALA A 9 7.50 10.33 12.00
C ALA A 9 7.31 11.68 11.30
N THR A 10 8.39 12.18 10.69
CA THR A 10 8.35 13.36 9.82
C THR A 10 8.08 12.87 8.40
N VAL A 11 7.06 13.42 7.73
CA VAL A 11 6.72 13.05 6.34
C VAL A 11 7.88 13.45 5.40
N PRO A 12 8.41 12.56 4.54
CA PRO A 12 9.43 12.91 3.56
C PRO A 12 8.96 14.04 2.63
N THR A 13 9.87 14.89 2.18
CA THR A 13 9.51 16.13 1.46
C THR A 13 9.54 15.98 -0.06
N ASP A 14 9.88 14.80 -0.56
CA ASP A 14 10.37 14.61 -1.93
C ASP A 14 9.87 13.38 -2.64
N GLU A 15 9.00 12.61 -1.99
CA GLU A 15 8.38 11.43 -2.58
C GLU A 15 7.04 11.78 -3.25
N GLY A 16 6.87 13.04 -3.64
CA GLY A 16 5.66 13.54 -4.30
C GLY A 16 4.48 13.81 -3.37
N TYR A 17 4.73 13.93 -2.06
CA TYR A 17 3.70 14.32 -1.09
C TYR A 17 3.25 15.77 -1.30
N PRO A 18 1.97 16.09 -1.04
CA PRO A 18 1.49 17.46 -1.07
C PRO A 18 2.32 18.37 -0.13
N PRO A 19 2.68 19.60 -0.55
CA PRO A 19 3.52 20.51 0.23
C PRO A 19 3.00 20.77 1.65
N GLU A 20 1.69 20.69 1.86
CA GLU A 20 1.01 20.91 3.14
C GLU A 20 1.22 19.79 4.17
N VAL A 21 1.65 18.59 3.75
CA VAL A 21 1.92 17.46 4.65
C VAL A 21 3.39 17.06 4.68
N ALA A 22 4.14 17.36 3.62
CA ALA A 22 5.58 17.21 3.54
C ALA A 22 6.29 17.90 4.75
N GLY A 23 7.09 17.16 5.51
CA GLY A 23 7.78 17.67 6.71
C GLY A 23 6.91 17.77 7.98
N GLY A 24 5.62 17.42 7.92
CA GLY A 24 4.71 17.42 9.06
C GLY A 24 4.90 16.22 10.00
N ARG A 25 4.34 16.31 11.23
CA ARG A 25 4.27 15.19 12.21
C ARG A 25 2.83 14.70 12.31
N THR A 26 2.60 13.38 12.22
CA THR A 26 1.23 12.82 12.25
C THR A 26 1.04 11.76 13.35
N ILE A 27 -0.17 11.73 13.93
CA ILE A 27 -0.63 10.67 14.85
C ILE A 27 -2.01 10.21 14.38
N GLY A 28 -2.11 8.94 13.99
CA GLY A 28 -3.36 8.25 13.66
C GLY A 28 -3.09 6.75 13.56
N GLN A 29 -4.04 5.90 13.94
CA GLN A 29 -3.94 4.45 13.76
C GLN A 29 -5.20 3.97 13.08
N ALA A 30 -5.06 3.68 11.81
CA ALA A 30 -5.95 2.90 11.01
C ALA A 30 -5.12 1.88 10.21
N TYR A 31 -5.83 0.92 9.68
CA TYR A 31 -5.25 -0.24 9.04
C TYR A 31 -5.97 -0.46 7.72
N GLY A 32 -5.19 -0.68 6.67
CA GLY A 32 -5.70 -0.94 5.33
C GLY A 32 -4.97 -2.07 4.65
N ILE A 33 -5.58 -2.56 3.57
CA ILE A 33 -5.08 -3.68 2.78
C ILE A 33 -4.98 -3.22 1.33
N ILE A 34 -3.84 -3.46 0.70
CA ILE A 34 -3.65 -3.38 -0.75
C ILE A 34 -3.63 -4.82 -1.26
N ASN A 35 -4.53 -5.16 -2.18
CA ASN A 35 -4.45 -6.39 -2.95
C ASN A 35 -3.88 -6.03 -4.32
N TYR A 36 -2.68 -6.50 -4.62
CA TYR A 36 -1.98 -6.22 -5.87
C TYR A 36 -1.79 -7.51 -6.67
N LYS A 37 -2.18 -7.50 -7.94
CA LYS A 37 -2.04 -8.60 -8.88
C LYS A 37 -1.49 -8.04 -10.19
N PRO A 38 -0.18 -8.16 -10.46
CA PRO A 38 0.37 -7.66 -11.71
C PRO A 38 -0.14 -8.48 -12.89
N ASP A 39 -0.26 -7.83 -14.05
CA ASP A 39 -0.45 -8.53 -15.32
C ASP A 39 0.87 -9.20 -15.74
N LEU A 40 0.98 -10.51 -15.50
CA LEU A 40 2.18 -11.30 -15.81
C LEU A 40 2.46 -11.41 -17.32
N SER A 41 1.45 -11.18 -18.17
CA SER A 41 1.65 -11.20 -19.62
C SER A 41 2.54 -10.03 -20.06
N SER A 42 2.42 -8.89 -19.38
CA SER A 42 3.19 -7.67 -19.63
C SER A 42 4.62 -7.69 -19.07
N LEU A 43 4.96 -8.63 -18.17
CA LEU A 43 6.27 -8.66 -17.53
C LEU A 43 7.35 -9.28 -18.44
N PRO A 44 8.52 -8.64 -18.60
CA PRO A 44 9.59 -9.08 -19.49
C PRO A 44 10.48 -10.16 -18.87
N PHE A 45 9.90 -11.32 -18.49
CA PHE A 45 10.66 -12.47 -18.00
C PHE A 45 11.76 -12.84 -18.99
N THR A 46 13.00 -12.47 -18.65
CA THR A 46 14.16 -12.61 -19.52
C THR A 46 15.10 -13.60 -18.87
N ASN A 47 15.49 -14.65 -19.62
CA ASN A 47 16.36 -15.72 -19.11
C ASN A 47 15.83 -16.40 -17.84
N GLY A 48 14.50 -16.48 -17.69
CA GLY A 48 13.87 -17.10 -16.52
C GLY A 48 13.90 -16.26 -15.24
N GLU A 49 14.20 -14.96 -15.32
CA GLU A 49 14.16 -14.03 -14.19
C GLU A 49 13.30 -12.80 -14.50
N GLU A 50 12.61 -12.28 -13.47
CA GLU A 50 11.91 -11.00 -13.50
C GLU A 50 12.08 -10.27 -12.16
N VAL A 51 12.22 -8.94 -12.20
CA VAL A 51 12.25 -8.08 -11.00
C VAL A 51 11.03 -7.17 -10.99
N ILE A 52 10.15 -7.38 -10.03
CA ILE A 52 8.96 -6.56 -9.81
C ILE A 52 9.29 -5.46 -8.79
N ASP A 53 9.22 -4.19 -9.20
CA ASP A 53 9.37 -3.01 -8.32
C ASP A 53 8.02 -2.56 -7.78
N ILE A 54 7.85 -2.64 -6.46
CA ILE A 54 6.60 -2.31 -5.80
C ILE A 54 6.78 -1.03 -5.01
N ARG A 55 5.97 -0.04 -5.37
CA ARG A 55 5.90 1.26 -4.71
C ARG A 55 4.52 1.42 -4.09
N SER A 56 4.47 1.28 -2.78
CA SER A 56 3.28 1.59 -2.00
C SER A 56 3.29 3.07 -1.65
N PRO A 57 2.17 3.79 -1.83
CA PRO A 57 2.07 5.15 -1.31
C PRO A 57 2.03 5.17 0.22
N PHE A 58 1.73 4.03 0.87
CA PHE A 58 1.68 3.84 2.32
C PHE A 58 2.90 3.09 2.85
N VAL A 59 3.30 3.40 4.08
CA VAL A 59 4.25 2.57 4.82
C VAL A 59 3.60 1.24 5.16
N LEU A 60 4.18 0.16 4.64
CA LEU A 60 3.73 -1.19 4.85
C LEU A 60 4.12 -1.64 6.25
N VAL A 61 3.27 -2.44 6.89
CA VAL A 61 3.56 -3.06 8.18
C VAL A 61 3.54 -4.57 8.10
N ASP A 62 2.78 -5.12 7.15
CA ASP A 62 2.68 -6.56 6.97
C ASP A 62 2.39 -6.91 5.52
N GLY A 63 2.50 -8.20 5.18
CA GLY A 63 2.06 -8.66 3.86
C GLY A 63 2.31 -10.13 3.62
N ALA A 64 1.63 -10.65 2.60
CA ALA A 64 1.82 -12.00 2.10
C ALA A 64 1.91 -12.01 0.57
N LEU A 65 2.81 -12.85 0.06
CA LEU A 65 2.91 -13.21 -1.34
C LEU A 65 2.31 -14.60 -1.57
N SER A 66 1.49 -14.71 -2.61
CA SER A 66 0.98 -15.97 -3.13
C SER A 66 1.25 -16.03 -4.62
N MET A 67 1.72 -17.18 -5.09
CA MET A 67 2.09 -17.38 -6.49
C MET A 67 1.84 -18.84 -6.88
N THR A 68 1.49 -19.08 -8.14
CA THR A 68 1.35 -20.43 -8.71
C THR A 68 2.18 -20.55 -9.99
N GLY A 69 2.51 -21.79 -10.35
CA GLY A 69 3.41 -22.10 -11.45
C GLY A 69 4.73 -22.70 -10.95
N ASP A 70 5.59 -23.08 -11.89
CA ASP A 70 6.89 -23.72 -11.62
C ASP A 70 7.94 -22.67 -11.23
N VAL A 71 7.83 -22.11 -10.03
CA VAL A 71 8.74 -21.08 -9.52
C VAL A 71 9.92 -21.73 -8.82
N SER A 72 11.13 -21.45 -9.30
CA SER A 72 12.36 -21.98 -8.72
C SER A 72 12.77 -21.25 -7.44
N SER A 73 12.69 -19.91 -7.41
CA SER A 73 12.99 -19.14 -6.21
C SER A 73 12.38 -17.75 -6.24
N VAL A 74 12.13 -17.20 -5.04
CA VAL A 74 11.77 -15.79 -4.87
C VAL A 74 12.75 -15.15 -3.90
N GLU A 75 13.23 -13.96 -4.25
CA GLU A 75 14.08 -13.13 -3.39
C GLU A 75 13.41 -11.77 -3.15
N ILE A 76 13.64 -11.18 -2.00
CA ILE A 76 13.18 -9.85 -1.63
C ILE A 76 14.36 -8.93 -1.33
N ARG A 77 14.20 -7.65 -1.64
CA ARG A 77 14.99 -6.57 -1.04
C ARG A 77 14.13 -5.34 -0.79
N THR A 78 14.52 -4.51 0.16
CA THR A 78 13.78 -3.30 0.53
C THR A 78 14.64 -2.07 0.32
N LEU A 79 13.98 -0.95 -0.01
CA LEU A 79 14.63 0.35 -0.04
C LEU A 79 14.66 0.89 1.40
N ALA A 80 15.85 1.19 1.91
CA ALA A 80 16.00 1.81 3.21
C ALA A 80 15.43 3.24 3.19
N PRO A 81 14.76 3.70 4.25
CA PRO A 81 14.29 5.07 4.36
C PRO A 81 15.44 6.07 4.25
N LYS A 82 15.23 7.15 3.51
CA LYS A 82 16.15 8.29 3.51
C LYS A 82 16.03 9.02 4.85
N THR A 83 17.16 9.21 5.55
CA THR A 83 17.17 9.70 6.93
C THR A 83 17.35 11.21 7.06
N LYS A 84 17.81 11.89 6.01
CA LYS A 84 18.10 13.33 6.03
C LYS A 84 17.21 14.10 5.08
N ASP A 85 17.26 13.75 3.81
CA ASP A 85 16.54 14.41 2.74
C ASP A 85 16.46 13.53 1.50
N ALA A 86 15.70 14.07 0.56
CA ALA A 86 15.40 13.54 -0.74
C ALA A 86 16.54 13.16 -1.66
N SER A 87 17.57 14.02 -1.61
CA SER A 87 18.68 14.01 -2.55
C SER A 87 19.68 12.91 -2.19
N GLY A 88 19.51 12.31 -1.00
CA GLY A 88 20.26 11.14 -0.59
C GLY A 88 20.11 9.97 -1.58
N PRO A 89 21.19 9.21 -1.83
CA PRO A 89 21.15 8.07 -2.73
C PRO A 89 20.26 6.96 -2.17
N ASP A 90 19.57 6.26 -3.07
CA ASP A 90 18.81 5.06 -2.74
C ASP A 90 19.76 3.99 -2.16
N ARG A 91 19.39 3.44 -1.00
CA ARG A 91 20.13 2.36 -0.34
C ARG A 91 19.24 1.13 -0.24
N TRP A 92 19.55 0.13 -1.05
CA TRP A 92 18.84 -1.14 -1.03
C TRP A 92 19.47 -2.09 -0.03
N SER A 93 18.64 -2.92 0.63
CA SER A 93 19.15 -4.11 1.30
C SER A 93 19.76 -5.08 0.28
N ASP A 94 20.58 -6.02 0.76
CA ASP A 94 20.92 -7.19 -0.01
C ASP A 94 19.67 -8.01 -0.35
N TRP A 95 19.75 -8.80 -1.42
CA TRP A 95 18.72 -9.76 -1.78
C TRP A 95 18.69 -10.89 -0.77
N GLN A 96 17.49 -11.23 -0.29
CA GLN A 96 17.28 -12.35 0.61
C GLN A 96 16.25 -13.33 0.04
N GLN A 97 16.57 -14.61 0.03
CA GLN A 97 15.65 -15.65 -0.42
C GLN A 97 14.44 -15.81 0.53
N LEU A 98 13.27 -16.00 -0.05
CA LEU A 98 12.00 -16.26 0.64
C LEU A 98 11.73 -17.77 0.68
N ALA A 99 11.20 -18.28 1.79
CA ALA A 99 10.88 -19.70 1.96
C ALA A 99 9.63 -20.10 1.15
N SER A 100 9.62 -21.32 0.59
CA SER A 100 8.68 -21.75 -0.47
C SER A 100 7.25 -22.10 -0.03
N SER A 101 6.93 -22.19 1.26
CA SER A 101 5.62 -22.74 1.72
C SER A 101 4.58 -21.70 2.15
N SER A 102 4.99 -20.49 2.54
CA SER A 102 4.12 -19.33 2.77
C SER A 102 5.02 -18.11 2.93
N ILE A 103 4.94 -17.17 1.98
CA ILE A 103 5.85 -16.03 1.95
C ILE A 103 5.18 -14.86 2.68
N GLU A 104 5.32 -14.86 4.00
CA GLU A 104 5.11 -13.66 4.81
C GLU A 104 6.21 -12.65 4.46
N LEU A 105 5.86 -11.36 4.39
CA LEU A 105 6.76 -10.31 3.93
C LEU A 105 7.10 -9.30 5.00
N GLY A 106 6.25 -9.14 6.03
CA GLY A 106 6.34 -8.02 6.97
C GLY A 106 6.65 -8.44 8.40
N ARG A 107 5.70 -8.28 9.34
CA ARG A 107 5.97 -8.37 10.79
C ARG A 107 6.70 -9.65 11.22
N PRO A 108 6.36 -10.84 10.70
CA PRO A 108 7.06 -12.07 11.08
C PRO A 108 8.56 -12.05 10.75
N ARG A 109 8.96 -11.26 9.74
CA ARG A 109 10.36 -11.04 9.33
C ARG A 109 11.02 -9.85 10.02
N PHE A 110 10.29 -9.03 10.79
CA PHE A 110 10.86 -7.87 11.49
C PHE A 110 11.58 -8.28 12.79
N ASN A 111 12.64 -9.08 12.65
CA ASN A 111 13.35 -9.75 13.74
C ASN A 111 14.84 -9.35 13.84
N GLY A 112 15.29 -8.42 12.99
CA GLY A 112 16.68 -7.92 12.96
C GLY A 112 17.63 -8.72 12.08
N SER A 113 17.21 -9.86 11.52
CA SER A 113 18.00 -10.66 10.59
C SER A 113 17.39 -10.74 9.19
N ASP A 114 16.06 -10.74 9.08
CA ASP A 114 15.38 -10.88 7.80
C ASP A 114 15.02 -9.54 7.16
N VAL A 115 15.06 -9.51 5.83
CA VAL A 115 14.49 -8.45 5.03
C VAL A 115 12.98 -8.49 5.21
N SER A 116 12.43 -7.41 5.73
CA SER A 116 11.02 -7.23 6.04
C SER A 116 10.49 -5.96 5.39
N ILE A 117 9.26 -6.00 4.86
CA ILE A 117 8.56 -4.81 4.38
C ILE A 117 7.96 -3.96 5.52
N HIS A 118 8.15 -4.35 6.78
CA HIS A 118 7.68 -3.57 7.91
C HIS A 118 8.43 -2.22 7.99
N GLY A 119 7.68 -1.12 7.94
CA GLY A 119 8.26 0.23 7.89
C GLY A 119 8.72 0.65 6.49
N ILE A 120 8.41 -0.12 5.44
CA ILE A 120 8.91 0.09 4.08
C ILE A 120 7.77 0.53 3.16
N TYR A 121 8.04 1.48 2.26
CA TYR A 121 7.11 1.91 1.22
C TYR A 121 7.51 1.40 -0.17
N ARG A 122 8.77 1.01 -0.38
CA ARG A 122 9.25 0.46 -1.65
C ARG A 122 10.11 -0.79 -1.45
N PHE A 123 9.77 -1.84 -2.18
CA PHE A 123 10.50 -3.11 -2.14
C PHE A 123 10.49 -3.76 -3.52
N GLN A 124 11.40 -4.71 -3.73
CA GLN A 124 11.47 -5.47 -4.96
C GLN A 124 11.38 -6.95 -4.66
N LEU A 125 10.72 -7.65 -5.57
CA LEU A 125 10.72 -9.11 -5.65
C LEU A 125 11.47 -9.52 -6.89
N ARG A 126 12.44 -10.41 -6.75
CA ARG A 126 13.06 -11.10 -7.87
C ARG A 126 12.52 -12.51 -7.92
N ILE A 127 11.97 -12.89 -9.06
CA ILE A 127 11.37 -14.20 -9.29
C ILE A 127 12.22 -14.92 -10.31
N LYS A 128 12.67 -16.12 -9.97
CA LYS A 128 13.35 -17.04 -10.90
C LYS A 128 12.45 -18.23 -11.16
N SER A 129 12.20 -18.49 -12.43
CA SER A 129 11.21 -19.44 -12.89
C SER A 129 11.52 -19.89 -14.33
N PRO A 130 11.58 -21.20 -14.64
CA PRO A 130 11.76 -21.70 -16.01
C PRO A 130 10.68 -21.24 -16.99
N SER A 131 9.47 -21.00 -16.48
CA SER A 131 8.34 -20.44 -17.21
C SER A 131 7.73 -19.28 -16.43
N LYS A 132 6.97 -18.40 -17.09
CA LYS A 132 6.25 -17.34 -16.37
C LYS A 132 5.31 -17.96 -15.32
N PRO A 133 5.23 -17.41 -14.10
CA PRO A 133 4.23 -17.83 -13.13
C PRO A 133 2.82 -17.70 -13.72
N GLU A 134 1.90 -18.56 -13.28
CA GLU A 134 0.51 -18.50 -13.73
C GLU A 134 -0.27 -17.41 -13.00
N THR A 135 0.01 -17.24 -11.70
CA THR A 135 -0.60 -16.20 -10.88
C THR A 135 0.42 -15.59 -9.93
N LEU A 136 0.32 -14.30 -9.66
CA LEU A 136 1.04 -13.62 -8.59
C LEU A 136 0.05 -12.69 -7.89
N SER A 137 -0.02 -12.78 -6.57
CA SER A 137 -0.88 -11.95 -5.75
C SER A 137 -0.15 -11.52 -4.49
N LEU A 138 -0.22 -10.24 -4.20
CA LEU A 138 0.26 -9.64 -2.97
C LEU A 138 -0.91 -9.12 -2.17
N ARG A 139 -0.94 -9.49 -0.89
CA ARG A 139 -1.84 -8.90 0.11
C ARG A 139 -0.97 -8.12 1.07
N LEU A 140 -0.91 -6.81 0.88
CA LEU A 140 -0.07 -5.92 1.67
C LEU A 140 -0.92 -5.19 2.69
N TYR A 141 -0.39 -5.05 3.90
CA TYR A 141 -1.04 -4.37 4.99
C TYR A 141 -0.25 -3.13 5.35
N PHE A 142 -0.97 -2.04 5.58
CA PHE A 142 -0.36 -0.80 6.05
C PHE A 142 -1.08 -0.33 7.31
N GLU A 143 -0.32 0.20 8.25
CA GLU A 143 -0.86 1.00 9.34
C GLU A 143 -0.53 2.44 9.04
N ASN A 144 -1.56 3.28 9.04
CA ASN A 144 -1.35 4.68 8.77
C ASN A 144 -1.09 5.47 10.07
N GLY A 145 0.10 5.23 10.65
CA GLY A 145 0.75 6.25 11.48
C GLY A 145 1.00 7.56 10.72
N ILE A 146 1.04 7.48 9.38
CA ILE A 146 1.65 8.47 8.48
C ILE A 146 0.64 9.10 7.51
N MET A 147 -0.57 8.53 7.35
CA MET A 147 -1.58 9.08 6.43
C MET A 147 -2.97 8.84 6.96
N SER A 148 -3.58 9.86 7.57
CA SER A 148 -5.01 9.86 7.89
C SER A 148 -5.79 9.10 6.81
N ILE A 149 -6.52 8.03 7.18
CA ILE A 149 -7.74 7.70 6.42
C ILE A 149 -8.40 9.07 6.26
N PRO A 150 -8.72 9.53 5.03
CA PRO A 150 -9.35 10.83 4.87
C PRO A 150 -10.45 10.90 5.92
N PRO A 151 -10.32 11.76 6.95
CA PRO A 151 -11.13 11.61 8.14
C PRO A 151 -12.58 11.73 7.68
N LEU A 152 -13.31 10.62 7.71
CA LEU A 152 -14.74 10.70 7.59
C LEU A 152 -15.23 11.34 8.89
N PHE A 153 -15.78 12.52 8.76
CA PHE A 153 -16.47 13.21 9.82
C PHE A 153 -17.91 12.72 9.89
N SER A 154 -18.52 12.83 11.07
CA SER A 154 -19.96 12.64 11.18
C SER A 154 -20.68 13.65 10.29
N GLY A 155 -21.58 13.16 9.44
CA GLY A 155 -22.32 13.98 8.46
C GLY A 155 -21.77 13.84 7.05
N ARG A 156 -21.87 14.92 6.26
CA ARG A 156 -21.52 14.90 4.84
C ARG A 156 -20.03 15.14 4.63
N ASN A 157 -19.38 14.24 3.88
CA ASN A 157 -17.97 14.34 3.53
C ASN A 157 -17.83 14.54 2.03
N THR A 158 -16.92 15.43 1.64
CA THR A 158 -16.48 15.59 0.24
C THR A 158 -15.09 15.00 0.12
N LEU A 159 -14.98 13.98 -0.71
CA LEU A 159 -13.75 13.21 -0.93
C LEU A 159 -13.21 13.49 -2.33
N ARG A 160 -11.88 13.48 -2.44
CA ARG A 160 -11.16 13.67 -3.70
C ARG A 160 -10.23 12.50 -3.91
N PHE A 161 -10.28 11.90 -5.08
CA PHE A 161 -9.42 10.79 -5.47
C PHE A 161 -8.65 11.20 -6.73
N ARG A 162 -7.32 11.18 -6.66
CA ARG A 162 -6.44 11.65 -7.74
C ARG A 162 -5.67 10.51 -8.38
N LEU A 163 -5.55 10.56 -9.70
CA LEU A 163 -4.71 9.69 -10.51
C LEU A 163 -3.77 10.54 -11.36
N ALA A 164 -2.54 10.07 -11.56
CA ALA A 164 -1.61 10.70 -12.48
C ALA A 164 -2.12 10.62 -13.93
N ASP A 165 -2.71 9.48 -14.29
CA ASP A 165 -3.35 9.26 -15.57
C ASP A 165 -4.60 8.38 -15.38
N ALA A 166 -5.78 8.99 -15.47
CA ALA A 166 -7.04 8.25 -15.39
C ALA A 166 -7.33 7.44 -16.66
N SER A 167 -6.73 7.79 -17.81
CA SER A 167 -6.94 7.07 -19.06
C SER A 167 -6.44 5.62 -18.99
N ALA A 168 -5.40 5.38 -18.18
CA ALA A 168 -4.83 4.07 -17.92
C ALA A 168 -5.71 3.13 -17.08
N LEU A 169 -6.82 3.59 -16.48
CA LEU A 169 -7.74 2.73 -15.74
C LEU A 169 -8.37 1.69 -16.68
N SER A 170 -8.11 0.40 -16.47
CA SER A 170 -8.74 -0.70 -17.22
C SER A 170 -10.04 -1.20 -16.57
N ALA A 171 -10.28 -0.86 -15.30
CA ALA A 171 -11.47 -1.19 -14.54
C ALA A 171 -11.88 -0.05 -13.59
N PRO A 172 -13.13 -0.03 -13.07
CA PRO A 172 -13.56 0.96 -12.09
C PRO A 172 -12.83 0.81 -10.74
N VAL A 173 -12.49 1.94 -10.13
CA VAL A 173 -11.95 2.00 -8.77
C VAL A 173 -13.11 1.93 -7.77
N THR A 174 -13.14 0.93 -6.90
CA THR A 174 -14.05 0.90 -5.75
C THR A 174 -13.37 1.49 -4.52
N VAL A 175 -14.02 2.47 -3.90
CA VAL A 175 -13.66 3.05 -2.59
C VAL A 175 -14.67 2.56 -1.55
N LEU A 176 -14.20 1.90 -0.50
CA LEU A 176 -15.05 1.31 0.54
C LEU A 176 -14.59 1.78 1.91
N TYR A 177 -15.48 2.42 2.67
CA TYR A 177 -15.29 2.77 4.06
C TYR A 177 -16.10 1.84 4.96
N ASN A 178 -15.50 1.36 6.04
CA ASN A 178 -16.20 0.74 7.17
C ASN A 178 -16.03 1.63 8.39
N TYR A 179 -17.12 1.95 9.07
CA TYR A 179 -17.13 2.86 10.22
C TYR A 179 -18.20 2.45 11.23
N ASP A 180 -18.08 2.95 12.46
CA ASP A 180 -19.04 2.72 13.54
C ASP A 180 -19.89 3.96 13.76
N THR A 181 -21.14 3.75 14.14
CA THR A 181 -22.04 4.74 14.72
C THR A 181 -22.61 4.22 16.04
N ALA A 182 -23.37 5.04 16.77
CA ALA A 182 -24.11 4.58 17.94
C ALA A 182 -25.11 3.44 17.63
N ALA A 183 -25.56 3.33 16.38
CA ALA A 183 -26.45 2.27 15.89
C ALA A 183 -25.69 1.03 15.38
N GLY A 184 -24.37 0.97 15.53
CA GLY A 184 -23.52 -0.16 15.13
C GLY A 184 -22.65 0.11 13.90
N ALA A 185 -22.05 -0.96 13.38
CA ALA A 185 -21.15 -0.89 12.23
C ALA A 185 -21.91 -0.54 10.93
N LYS A 186 -21.28 0.28 10.09
CA LYS A 186 -21.77 0.76 8.81
C LYS A 186 -20.70 0.61 7.74
N THR A 187 -21.15 0.54 6.50
CA THR A 187 -20.31 0.47 5.31
C THR A 187 -20.80 1.48 4.29
N ALA A 188 -19.88 2.19 3.65
CA ALA A 188 -20.17 3.08 2.55
C ALA A 188 -19.25 2.74 1.38
N ARG A 189 -19.86 2.45 0.22
CA ARG A 189 -19.16 2.07 -1.00
C ARG A 189 -19.39 3.14 -2.07
N HIS A 190 -18.33 3.50 -2.76
CA HIS A 190 -18.38 4.35 -3.93
C HIS A 190 -17.58 3.70 -5.06
N THR A 191 -18.03 3.86 -6.30
CA THR A 191 -17.36 3.32 -7.48
C THR A 191 -17.03 4.48 -8.40
N LEU A 192 -15.75 4.69 -8.67
CA LEU A 192 -15.22 5.70 -9.58
C LEU A 192 -14.85 5.02 -10.89
N ARG A 193 -15.33 5.57 -11.99
CA ARG A 193 -15.03 5.15 -13.36
C ARG A 193 -14.12 6.16 -14.02
N ARG A 194 -13.56 5.81 -15.18
CA ARG A 194 -12.66 6.71 -15.94
C ARG A 194 -13.29 8.07 -16.20
N GLU A 195 -14.57 8.08 -16.55
CA GLU A 195 -15.35 9.28 -16.83
C GLU A 195 -15.56 10.22 -15.64
N ASP A 196 -15.40 9.73 -14.40
CA ASP A 196 -15.55 10.54 -13.18
C ASP A 196 -14.30 11.41 -12.91
N PHE A 197 -13.19 11.17 -13.62
CA PHE A 197 -11.94 11.90 -13.45
C PHE A 197 -11.85 13.07 -14.42
N HIS A 198 -11.86 14.28 -13.86
CA HIS A 198 -11.62 15.51 -14.59
C HIS A 198 -10.26 16.07 -14.18
N ASN A 199 -9.35 16.25 -15.13
CA ASN A 199 -7.95 16.66 -14.87
C ASN A 199 -7.23 15.77 -13.84
N GLY A 200 -7.48 14.46 -13.90
CA GLY A 200 -6.89 13.48 -12.99
C GLY A 200 -7.52 13.45 -11.59
N GLU A 201 -8.61 14.18 -11.33
CA GLU A 201 -9.30 14.16 -10.03
C GLU A 201 -10.77 13.74 -10.19
N ALA A 202 -11.21 12.78 -9.38
CA ALA A 202 -12.61 12.46 -9.17
C ALA A 202 -13.05 12.99 -7.79
N VAL A 203 -14.18 13.71 -7.75
CA VAL A 203 -14.74 14.30 -6.54
C VAL A 203 -16.09 13.66 -6.26
N PHE A 204 -16.28 13.14 -5.05
CA PHE A 204 -17.53 12.47 -4.66
C PHE A 204 -17.90 12.77 -3.21
N THR A 205 -19.18 12.59 -2.88
CA THR A 205 -19.68 12.79 -1.52
C THR A 205 -20.06 11.49 -0.83
N LEU A 206 -19.83 11.41 0.47
CA LEU A 206 -20.19 10.29 1.33
C LEU A 206 -20.84 10.81 2.61
N ASP A 207 -22.07 10.38 2.88
CA ASP A 207 -22.76 10.68 4.12
C ASP A 207 -22.48 9.61 5.18
N ALA A 208 -21.94 10.04 6.32
CA ALA A 208 -21.61 9.20 7.47
C ALA A 208 -22.24 9.77 8.76
N PRO A 209 -23.59 9.86 8.85
CA PRO A 209 -24.25 10.45 10.00
C PRO A 209 -23.99 9.64 11.27
N GLY A 210 -23.60 10.34 12.35
CA GLY A 210 -23.34 9.71 13.64
C GLY A 210 -22.08 8.86 13.67
N LEU A 211 -21.14 9.06 12.74
CA LEU A 211 -19.84 8.39 12.76
C LEU A 211 -19.12 8.67 14.08
N THR A 212 -18.73 7.60 14.77
CA THR A 212 -17.93 7.65 16.00
C THR A 212 -16.49 7.20 15.76
N ARG A 213 -16.29 6.26 14.82
CA ARG A 213 -14.97 5.73 14.48
C ARG A 213 -14.94 5.24 13.04
N CYS A 214 -13.97 5.69 12.25
CA CYS A 214 -13.64 5.02 11.00
C CYS A 214 -12.79 3.77 11.28
N ARG A 215 -13.22 2.59 10.82
CA ARG A 215 -12.50 1.32 11.02
C ARG A 215 -11.48 1.06 9.92
N SER A 216 -11.90 1.21 8.66
CA SER A 216 -11.04 0.92 7.53
C SER A 216 -11.48 1.66 6.26
N LEU A 217 -10.51 1.85 5.37
CA LEU A 217 -10.68 2.26 3.99
C LEU A 217 -10.06 1.17 3.11
N SER A 218 -10.79 0.73 2.08
CA SER A 218 -10.31 -0.17 1.05
C SER A 218 -10.49 0.49 -0.30
N ILE A 219 -9.45 0.47 -1.13
CA ILE A 219 -9.48 0.92 -2.52
C ILE A 219 -9.10 -0.28 -3.37
N SER A 220 -9.91 -0.62 -4.37
CA SER A 220 -9.64 -1.73 -5.30
C SER A 220 -9.85 -1.29 -6.74
N TYR A 221 -8.96 -1.68 -7.64
CA TYR A 221 -8.98 -1.38 -9.06
C TYR A 221 -8.34 -2.53 -9.84
#